data_AF-A0A1G2KJR0-F1
#
_entry.id   AF-A0A1G2KJR0-F1
#
_cell.length_a   1.000
_cell.length_b   1.000
_cell.length_c   1.000
_cell.angle_alpha   90.00
_cell.angle_beta   90.00
_cell.angle_gamma   90.00
#
_symmetry.space_group_name_H-M   'P 1'
#
loop_
_entity.id
_entity.type
_entity.pdbx_description
1 polymer ?
#
loop_
_entity_poly.entity_id
_entity_poly.type
_entity_poly.pdbx_seq_one_letter_code
_entity_poly.pdbx_strand_id
1 'polypeptide(L)' 'MWDNLLFINSLIWVCTSVYFVYSIGAAILKWDIRIFLGGLGLFLLSLIVQIILAGLKKY' A
#
# COMPACT_ATOMS: atom_id res chain seq x y z
N MET A 1 16.39 -10.74 11.26
CA MET A 1 14.92 -10.71 11.53
C MET A 1 14.26 -9.52 10.87
N TRP A 2 14.77 -8.29 11.09
CA TRP A 2 14.26 -7.07 10.45
C TRP A 2 14.25 -7.10 8.91
N ASP A 3 15.23 -7.74 8.27
CA ASP A 3 15.25 -7.89 6.81
C ASP A 3 14.08 -8.73 6.27
N ASN A 4 13.71 -9.80 6.97
CA ASN A 4 12.55 -10.62 6.59
C ASN A 4 11.24 -9.84 6.80
N LEU A 5 11.14 -9.04 7.87
CA LEU A 5 9.98 -8.18 8.11
C LEU A 5 9.84 -7.09 7.03
N LEU A 6 10.94 -6.47 6.63
CA LEU A 6 10.95 -5.50 5.53
C LEU A 6 10.63 -6.13 4.19
N PHE A 7 11.12 -7.35 3.95
CA PHE A 7 10.81 -8.10 2.74
C PHE A 7 9.32 -8.43 2.66
N ILE A 8 8.73 -8.98 3.73
CA ILE A 8 7.29 -9.25 3.80
C ILE A 8 6.49 -7.95 3.61
N ASN A 9 6.88 -6.87 4.28
CA ASN A 9 6.18 -5.61 4.14
C ASN A 9 6.31 -5.01 2.73
N SER A 10 7.45 -5.21 2.06
CA SER A 10 7.63 -4.79 0.66
C SER A 10 6.68 -5.52 -0.29
N LEU A 11 6.42 -6.82 -0.05
CA LEU A 11 5.43 -7.57 -0.85
C LEU A 11 4.01 -7.04 -0.63
N ILE A 12 3.65 -6.73 0.63
CA ILE A 12 2.36 -6.11 0.96
C ILE A 12 2.24 -4.74 0.29
N TRP A 13 3.31 -3.95 0.32
CA TRP A 13 3.34 -2.65 -0.35
C TRP A 13 3.17 -2.76 -1.87
N VAL A 14 3.82 -3.74 -2.52
CA VAL A 14 3.62 -3.99 -3.96
C VAL A 14 2.16 -4.37 -4.24
N CYS A 15 1.58 -5.29 -3.46
CA CYS A 15 0.18 -5.69 -3.64
C CYS A 15 -0.80 -4.52 -3.47
N THR A 16 -0.61 -3.70 -2.44
CA THR A 16 -1.47 -2.51 -2.20
C THR A 16 -1.27 -1.43 -3.26
N SER A 17 -0.06 -1.28 -3.81
CA SER A 17 0.24 -0.37 -4.93
C SER A 17 -0.47 -0.81 -6.20
N VAL A 18 -0.41 -2.10 -6.55
CA VAL A 18 -1.12 -2.66 -7.71
C VAL A 18 -2.63 -2.50 -7.53
N TYR A 19 -3.15 -2.77 -6.34
CA TYR A 19 -4.56 -2.58 -6.02
C TYR A 19 -5.00 -1.12 -6.15
N PHE A 20 -4.15 -0.15 -5.77
CA PHE A 20 -4.45 1.27 -5.94
C PHE A 20 -4.51 1.68 -7.41
N VAL A 21 -3.58 1.21 -8.25
CA VAL A 21 -3.66 1.45 -9.71
C VAL A 21 -4.93 0.85 -10.30
N TYR A 22 -5.28 -0.38 -9.90
CA TYR A 22 -6.54 -1.01 -10.27
C TYR A 22 -7.76 -0.21 -9.79
N SER A 23 -7.75 0.31 -8.56
CA SER A 23 -8.87 1.05 -7.98
C SER A 23 -9.11 2.37 -8.71
N ILE A 24 -8.06 3.03 -9.23
CA ILE A 24 -8.19 4.20 -10.12
C ILE A 24 -8.97 3.83 -11.38
N GLY A 25 -8.55 2.77 -12.08
CA GLY A 25 -9.24 2.31 -13.30
C GLY A 25 -10.69 1.90 -13.03
N ALA A 26 -10.92 1.17 -11.93
CA ALA A 26 -12.25 0.74 -11.52
C ALA A 26 -13.15 1.91 -11.12
N ALA A 27 -12.62 2.93 -10.45
CA ALA A 27 -13.38 4.11 -10.07
C ALA A 27 -13.80 4.95 -11.28
N ILE A 28 -12.94 5.04 -12.31
CA ILE A 28 -13.28 5.71 -13.57
C ILE A 28 -14.37 4.94 -14.31
N LEU A 29 -14.24 3.61 -14.42
CA LEU A 29 -15.22 2.77 -15.12
C LEU A 29 -16.58 2.73 -14.42
N LYS A 30 -16.60 2.68 -13.09
CA LYS A 30 -17.83 2.55 -12.30
C LYS A 30 -18.37 3.89 -11.80
N TRP A 31 -17.67 5.00 -12.06
CA TRP A 31 -17.98 6.33 -11.51
C TRP A 31 -18.19 6.32 -9.98
N ASP A 32 -17.49 5.45 -9.26
CA ASP A 32 -17.61 5.31 -7.82
C ASP A 32 -16.30 5.68 -7.12
N ILE A 33 -16.29 6.87 -6.52
CA ILE A 33 -15.12 7.41 -5.83
C ILE A 33 -14.77 6.65 -4.55
N ARG A 34 -15.70 5.88 -3.98
CA ARG A 34 -15.45 5.10 -2.76
C ARG A 34 -14.44 3.98 -3.01
N ILE A 35 -14.44 3.40 -4.21
CA ILE A 35 -13.47 2.38 -4.62
C ILE A 35 -12.06 2.98 -4.67
N PHE A 36 -11.94 4.19 -5.22
CA PHE A 36 -10.69 4.93 -5.23
C PHE A 36 -10.22 5.24 -3.81
N LEU A 37 -11.09 5.80 -2.96
CA LEU A 37 -10.76 6.15 -1.57
C LEU A 37 -10.33 4.93 -0.74
N GLY A 38 -10.99 3.78 -0.93
CA GLY A 38 -10.61 2.53 -0.27
C GLY A 38 -9.21 2.04 -0.70
N GLY A 39 -8.92 2.09 -2.00
CA GLY A 39 -7.58 1.75 -2.51
C GLY A 39 -6.49 2.73 -2.04
N LEU A 40 -6.80 4.03 -2.05
CA LEU A 40 -5.89 5.07 -1.58
C LEU A 40 -5.58 4.91 -0.09
N GLY A 41 -6.59 4.65 0.74
CA GLY A 41 -6.41 4.43 2.18
C GLY A 41 -5.53 3.23 2.49
N LEU A 42 -5.77 2.09 1.83
CA LEU A 42 -4.95 0.88 1.99
C LEU A 42 -3.50 1.11 1.55
N PHE A 43 -3.29 1.82 0.44
CA PHE A 43 -1.96 2.15 -0.04
C PHE A 43 -1.21 3.08 0.92
N LEU A 44 -1.84 4.16 1.39
CA LEU A 44 -1.24 5.08 2.35
C LEU A 44 -0.88 4.39 3.66
N LEU A 45 -1.75 3.51 4.17
CA LEU A 45 -1.47 2.74 5.38
C LEU A 45 -0.25 1.83 5.19
N SER A 46 -0.20 1.09 4.09
CA SER A 46 0.95 0.22 3.78
C SER A 46 2.25 1.02 3.62
N LEU A 47 2.18 2.21 3.01
CA LEU A 47 3.33 3.11 2.81
C LEU A 47 3.86 3.65 4.15
N ILE A 48 2.98 4.06 5.07
CA ILE A 48 3.38 4.50 6.41
C ILE A 48 4.07 3.36 7.17
N VAL A 49 3.50 2.15 7.14
CA VAL A 49 4.09 0.97 7.80
C VAL A 49 5.48 0.64 7.22
N GLN A 50 5.66 0.77 5.90
CA GLN A 50 6.96 0.58 5.24
C GLN A 50 8.00 1.56 5.76
N ILE A 51 7.64 2.84 5.88
CA ILE A 51 8.54 3.90 6.37
C ILE A 51 8.92 3.65 7.83
N ILE A 52 7.94 3.31 8.67
CA ILE A 52 8.19 3.04 10.10
C ILE A 52 9.12 1.85 10.28
N LEU A 53 8.86 0.73 9.59
CA LEU A 53 9.71 -0.47 9.66
C LEU A 53 11.12 -0.20 9.13
N ALA A 54 11.25 0.56 8.03
CA ALA A 54 12.55 0.94 7.49
C ALA A 54 13.33 1.87 8.42
N GLY A 55 12.62 2.80 9.08
CA GLY A 55 13.17 3.67 10.11
C GLY A 55 13.66 2.89 11.32
N LEU A 56 12.85 1.94 11.83
CA LEU A 56 13.21 1.10 12.97
C LEU A 56 14.43 0.21 12.71
N LYS A 57 14.61 -0.33 11.49
CA LYS A 57 15.82 -1.09 11.16
C LYS A 57 17.10 -0.25 11.30
N LYS A 58 17.01 1.07 11.11
CA LYS A 58 18.17 1.96 11.16
C LYS A 58 18.70 2.19 12.59
N TYR A 59 17.87 1.92 13.61
CA TYR A 59 18.20 2.05 15.03
C TYR A 59 18.46 0.67 15.65
#